data_AF-A0AB33ENI8-F1
#
_entry.id   AF-A0AB33ENI8-F1
#
_cell.length_a   1.000
_cell.length_b   1.000
_cell.length_c   1.000
_cell.angle_alpha   90.00
_cell.angle_beta   90.00
_cell.angle_gamma   90.00
#
_symmetry.space_group_name_H-M   'P 1'
#
loop_
_entity.id
_entity.type
_entity.pdbx_description
1 polymer ?
#
loop_
_entity_poly.entity_id
_entity_poly.type
_entity_poly.pdbx_seq_one_letter_code
_entity_poly.pdbx_strand_id
1 'polypeptide(L)'
;MPWFEDPLDFLTSIEAMARESRSLDSLSEDDATAQVFRLARGSEQPGPVDLPWLDIDKATLVAVNERAGDDVVVALDYRTDPTDPRVLASDFWTQPGPCSWREVAPTFSALVAAFDL
;
A
#
# COMPACT_ATOMS: atom_id res chain seq x y z
N MET A 1 10.39 3.39 -7.47
CA MET A 1 10.29 1.96 -7.06
C MET A 1 10.69 1.14 -8.27
N PRO A 2 11.86 0.46 -8.27
CA PRO A 2 12.42 -0.11 -9.50
C PRO A 2 11.67 -1.32 -10.08
N TRP A 3 10.66 -1.84 -9.39
CA TRP A 3 9.86 -3.00 -9.80
C TRP A 3 8.49 -2.64 -10.39
N PHE A 4 8.14 -1.36 -10.49
CA PHE A 4 6.96 -0.93 -11.24
C PHE A 4 7.37 -0.73 -12.69
N GLU A 5 6.77 -1.49 -13.62
CA GLU A 5 7.02 -1.27 -15.05
C GLU A 5 6.00 -0.30 -15.68
N ASP A 6 4.83 -0.15 -15.05
CA ASP A 6 3.75 0.73 -15.51
C ASP A 6 3.65 2.04 -14.71
N PRO A 7 3.16 3.13 -15.34
CA PRO A 7 3.05 4.43 -14.69
C PRO A 7 2.03 4.42 -13.56
N LEU A 8 2.33 5.21 -12.53
CA LEU A 8 1.42 5.45 -11.42
C LEU A 8 0.62 6.73 -11.64
N ASP A 9 -0.66 6.68 -11.30
CA ASP A 9 -1.50 7.85 -11.08
C ASP A 9 -1.47 8.23 -9.59
N PHE A 10 -1.02 9.45 -9.30
CA PHE A 10 -0.99 9.98 -7.93
C PHE A 10 -2.36 10.55 -7.58
N LEU A 11 -2.93 10.10 -6.47
CA LEU A 11 -4.25 10.51 -6.02
C LEU A 11 -4.16 11.94 -5.46
N THR A 12 -4.60 12.92 -6.25
CA THR A 12 -4.44 14.35 -5.92
C THR A 12 -5.55 14.93 -5.03
N SER A 13 -6.53 14.12 -4.62
CA SER A 13 -7.61 14.55 -3.73
C SER A 13 -7.87 13.54 -2.62
N ILE A 14 -8.29 14.03 -1.45
CA ILE A 14 -8.68 13.20 -0.31
C ILE A 14 -9.83 12.26 -0.69
N GLU A 15 -10.76 12.70 -1.54
CA GLU A 15 -11.86 11.87 -2.03
C GLU A 15 -11.35 10.69 -2.85
N ALA A 16 -10.39 10.92 -3.76
CA ALA A 16 -9.76 9.86 -4.54
C ALA A 16 -9.00 8.88 -3.63
N MET A 17 -8.19 9.38 -2.70
CA MET A 17 -7.49 8.56 -1.71
C MET A 17 -8.45 7.69 -0.89
N ALA A 18 -9.55 8.27 -0.41
CA ALA A 18 -10.56 7.55 0.36
C ALA A 18 -11.31 6.51 -0.49
N ARG A 19 -11.62 6.83 -1.75
CA ARG A 19 -12.26 5.90 -2.68
C ARG A 19 -11.35 4.69 -2.96
N GLU A 20 -10.11 4.93 -3.35
CA GLU A 20 -9.18 3.84 -3.66
C GLU A 20 -8.85 3.04 -2.40
N SER A 21 -8.66 3.67 -1.25
CA SER A 21 -8.39 2.94 0.01
C SER A 21 -9.56 2.04 0.43
N ARG A 22 -10.82 2.45 0.17
CA ARG A 22 -12.00 1.58 0.43
C ARG A 22 -12.04 0.33 -0.43
N SER A 23 -11.36 0.30 -1.57
CA SER A 23 -11.27 -0.93 -2.37
C SER A 23 -10.53 -2.05 -1.62
N LEU A 24 -9.61 -1.69 -0.72
CA LEU A 24 -8.91 -2.64 0.15
C LEU A 24 -9.86 -3.33 1.12
N ASP A 25 -10.94 -2.65 1.54
CA ASP A 25 -11.94 -3.27 2.40
C ASP A 25 -12.58 -4.46 1.69
N SER A 26 -13.05 -4.26 0.45
CA SER A 26 -13.64 -5.33 -0.36
C SER A 26 -12.66 -6.46 -0.69
N LEU A 27 -11.37 -6.15 -0.93
CA LEU A 27 -10.34 -7.16 -1.17
C LEU A 27 -9.96 -7.96 0.08
N SER A 28 -10.28 -7.44 1.28
CA SER A 28 -10.00 -8.08 2.56
C SER A 28 -11.15 -8.94 3.10
N GLU A 29 -12.35 -8.86 2.50
CA GLU A 29 -13.53 -9.62 2.96
C GLU A 29 -13.44 -11.13 2.69
N ASP A 30 -12.72 -11.52 1.64
CA ASP A 30 -12.49 -12.92 1.28
C ASP A 30 -11.05 -13.34 1.62
N ASP A 31 -10.90 -14.40 2.43
CA ASP A 31 -9.59 -14.88 2.90
C ASP A 31 -8.63 -15.21 1.75
N ALA A 32 -9.12 -15.80 0.66
CA ALA A 32 -8.26 -16.17 -0.46
C ALA A 32 -7.72 -14.93 -1.19
N THR A 33 -8.57 -13.93 -1.40
CA THR A 33 -8.20 -12.63 -1.97
C THR A 33 -7.24 -11.90 -1.04
N ALA A 34 -7.57 -11.79 0.26
CA ALA A 34 -6.72 -11.18 1.27
C ALA A 34 -5.31 -11.80 1.31
N GLN A 35 -5.20 -13.13 1.15
CA GLN A 35 -3.93 -13.85 1.07
C GLN A 35 -3.14 -13.49 -0.19
N VAL A 36 -3.79 -13.38 -1.35
CA VAL A 36 -3.13 -12.99 -2.62
C VAL A 36 -2.57 -11.57 -2.54
N PHE A 37 -3.33 -10.63 -1.98
CA PHE A 37 -2.92 -9.22 -1.87
C PHE A 37 -2.11 -8.92 -0.59
N ARG A 38 -1.96 -9.91 0.30
CA ARG A 38 -1.38 -9.78 1.64
C ARG A 38 -1.94 -8.60 2.43
N LEU A 39 -3.26 -8.58 2.56
CA LEU A 39 -4.02 -7.59 3.31
C LEU A 39 -4.49 -8.17 4.64
N ALA A 40 -4.34 -7.43 5.73
CA ALA A 40 -4.87 -7.80 7.03
C ALA A 40 -5.45 -6.56 7.74
N ARG A 41 -6.44 -6.77 8.59
CA ARG A 41 -6.92 -5.77 9.55
C ARG A 41 -6.23 -5.95 10.88
N GLY A 42 -5.35 -5.04 11.26
CA GLY A 42 -4.66 -5.11 12.55
C GLY A 42 -5.62 -5.10 13.74
N SER A 43 -6.79 -4.49 13.60
CA SER A 43 -7.83 -4.49 14.64
C SER A 43 -8.48 -5.86 14.89
N GLU A 44 -8.35 -6.80 13.96
CA GLU A 44 -8.93 -8.15 14.04
C GLU A 44 -7.89 -9.23 14.38
N GLN A 45 -6.60 -8.86 14.44
CA GLN A 45 -5.51 -9.79 14.70
C GLN A 45 -5.06 -9.77 16.17
N PRO A 46 -4.64 -10.93 16.74
CA PRO A 46 -4.15 -11.00 18.12
C PRO A 46 -2.76 -10.38 18.33
N GLY A 47 -2.06 -10.01 17.25
CA GLY A 47 -0.71 -9.44 17.27
C GLY A 47 -0.50 -8.43 16.15
N PRO A 48 0.69 -7.78 16.09
CA PRO A 48 0.99 -6.81 15.06
C PRO A 48 0.98 -7.46 13.68
N VAL A 49 0.47 -6.73 12.69
CA VAL A 49 0.65 -7.06 11.28
C VAL A 49 2.04 -6.57 10.88
N ASP A 50 2.89 -7.47 10.39
CA ASP A 50 4.25 -7.16 9.94
C ASP A 50 4.37 -7.27 8.41
N LEU A 51 5.40 -6.64 7.82
CA LEU A 51 5.74 -6.90 6.42
C LEU A 51 6.01 -8.41 6.24
N PRO A 52 5.57 -9.02 5.14
CA PRO A 52 5.14 -8.39 3.89
C PRO A 52 3.62 -8.12 3.77
N TRP A 53 2.90 -8.02 4.89
CA TRP A 53 1.48 -7.69 4.93
C TRP A 53 1.21 -6.20 5.14
N LEU A 54 0.18 -5.70 4.47
CA LEU A 54 -0.38 -4.38 4.74
C LEU A 54 -1.45 -4.46 5.83
N ASP A 55 -1.31 -3.62 6.85
CA ASP A 55 -2.39 -3.36 7.79
C ASP A 55 -3.32 -2.29 7.21
N ILE A 56 -4.48 -2.70 6.69
CA ILE A 56 -5.38 -1.79 5.99
C ILE A 56 -6.08 -0.80 6.94
N ASP A 57 -6.12 -1.09 8.24
CA ASP A 57 -6.66 -0.15 9.24
C ASP A 57 -5.72 1.05 9.49
N LYS A 58 -4.46 0.91 9.07
CA LYS A 58 -3.39 1.88 9.27
C LYS A 58 -2.71 2.28 7.97
N ALA A 59 -3.37 2.06 6.83
CA ALA A 59 -2.84 2.40 5.52
C ALA A 59 -3.75 3.37 4.76
N THR A 60 -3.17 4.18 3.88
CA THR A 60 -3.91 5.01 2.92
C THR A 60 -3.21 4.99 1.58
N LEU A 61 -3.94 4.65 0.52
CA LEU A 61 -3.39 4.67 -0.83
C LEU A 61 -3.21 6.11 -1.30
N VAL A 62 -2.05 6.39 -1.90
CA VAL A 62 -1.67 7.72 -2.43
C VAL A 62 -1.26 7.69 -3.89
N ALA A 63 -0.98 6.50 -4.44
CA ALA A 63 -0.87 6.29 -5.86
C ALA A 63 -1.34 4.88 -6.22
N VAL A 64 -1.93 4.74 -7.41
CA VAL A 64 -2.39 3.49 -7.98
C VAL A 64 -1.85 3.37 -9.40
N ASN A 65 -1.90 2.19 -10.01
CA ASN A 65 -1.56 2.07 -11.42
C ASN A 65 -2.53 2.89 -12.31
N GLU A 66 -2.01 3.55 -13.34
CA GLU A 66 -2.83 4.26 -14.32
C GLU A 66 -3.72 3.32 -15.14
N ARG A 67 -3.28 2.07 -15.33
CA ARG A 67 -3.98 1.03 -16.09
C ARG A 67 -4.79 0.13 -15.15
N ALA A 68 -6.10 0.12 -15.36
CA ALA A 68 -6.98 -0.77 -14.62
C ALA A 68 -6.62 -2.24 -14.84
N GLY A 69 -6.55 -3.00 -13.74
CA GLY A 69 -6.18 -4.43 -13.72
C GLY A 69 -4.70 -4.70 -13.45
N ASP A 70 -3.89 -3.65 -13.29
CA ASP A 70 -2.53 -3.77 -12.77
C ASP A 70 -2.51 -3.36 -11.29
N ASP A 71 -2.31 -4.34 -10.41
CA ASP A 71 -2.53 -4.26 -8.96
C ASP A 71 -1.34 -3.63 -8.19
N VAL A 72 -0.63 -2.70 -8.82
CA VAL A 72 0.46 -1.96 -8.18
C VAL A 72 -0.02 -0.66 -7.57
N VAL A 73 0.30 -0.46 -6.29
CA VAL A 73 -0.18 0.67 -5.50
C VAL A 73 0.89 1.13 -4.51
N VAL A 74 0.80 2.39 -4.11
CA VAL A 74 1.64 3.02 -3.10
C VAL A 74 0.77 3.46 -1.93
N ALA A 75 1.19 3.11 -0.73
CA ALA A 75 0.47 3.41 0.50
C ALA A 75 1.35 4.18 1.50
N LEU A 76 0.73 5.12 2.21
CA LEU A 76 1.24 5.61 3.48
C LEU A 76 0.84 4.62 4.57
N ASP A 77 1.80 4.23 5.42
CA ASP A 77 1.58 3.27 6.50
C ASP A 77 1.91 3.91 7.86
N TYR A 78 0.84 4.11 8.63
CA TYR A 78 0.83 4.83 9.90
C TYR A 78 1.14 3.95 11.11
N ARG A 79 1.58 2.69 10.92
CA ARG A 79 2.04 1.82 12.03
C ARG A 79 3.29 2.36 12.75
N THR A 80 4.06 3.21 12.10
CA THR A 80 5.34 3.74 12.61
C THR A 80 5.20 5.14 13.21
N ASP A 81 4.63 6.08 12.46
CA ASP A 81 4.40 7.47 12.89
C ASP A 81 3.06 7.98 12.30
N PRO A 82 2.19 8.61 13.12
CA PRO A 82 0.90 9.14 12.66
C PRO A 82 1.00 10.44 11.85
N THR A 83 2.16 11.12 11.87
CA THR A 83 2.40 12.43 11.24
C THR A 83 3.41 12.38 10.09
N ASP A 84 4.34 11.43 10.13
CA ASP A 84 5.32 11.20 9.06
C ASP A 84 5.43 9.70 8.75
N PRO A 85 4.35 9.08 8.23
CA PRO A 85 4.26 7.63 8.05
C PRO A 85 5.32 7.12 7.07
N ARG A 86 5.72 5.86 7.20
CA ARG A 86 6.54 5.21 6.16
C ARG A 86 5.76 5.06 4.86
N VAL A 87 6.49 4.89 3.76
CA VAL A 87 5.90 4.68 2.43
C VAL A 87 6.13 3.24 2.02
N LEU A 88 5.04 2.53 1.72
CA LEU A 88 5.06 1.17 1.20
C LEU A 88 4.59 1.14 -0.25
N ALA A 89 5.02 0.12 -0.99
CA ALA A 89 4.51 -0.21 -2.30
C ALA A 89 4.28 -1.72 -2.42
N SER A 90 3.22 -2.12 -3.13
CA SER A 90 2.97 -3.52 -3.45
C SER A 90 4.01 -4.05 -4.45
N ASP A 91 4.23 -5.35 -4.46
CA ASP A 91 5.17 -6.00 -5.37
C ASP A 91 4.62 -7.37 -5.76
N PHE A 92 4.01 -7.42 -6.94
CA PHE A 92 3.56 -8.64 -7.62
C PHE A 92 4.56 -9.14 -8.66
N TRP A 93 5.68 -8.43 -8.87
CA TRP A 93 6.47 -8.53 -10.12
C TRP A 93 7.81 -9.20 -9.86
N THR A 94 8.43 -8.92 -8.71
CA THR A 94 9.78 -9.39 -8.42
C THR A 94 9.83 -10.88 -8.09
N GLN A 95 8.79 -11.43 -7.48
CA GLN A 95 8.73 -12.84 -7.11
C GLN A 95 7.38 -13.46 -7.50
N PRO A 96 7.37 -14.70 -8.03
CA PRO A 96 6.12 -15.41 -8.28
C PRO A 96 5.43 -15.73 -6.95
N GLY A 97 4.13 -15.43 -6.87
CA GLY A 97 3.30 -15.73 -5.70
C GLY A 97 2.44 -14.55 -5.27
N PRO A 98 1.99 -14.54 -4.01
CA PRO A 98 1.25 -13.42 -3.44
C PRO A 98 2.06 -12.12 -3.43
N CYS A 99 1.34 -11.00 -3.40
CA CYS A 99 1.89 -9.67 -3.21
C CYS A 99 2.90 -9.63 -2.06
N SER A 100 3.95 -8.83 -2.21
CA SER A 100 4.77 -8.40 -1.08
C SER A 100 4.69 -6.90 -0.90
N TRP A 101 4.27 -6.43 0.27
CA TRP A 101 4.39 -5.03 0.62
C TRP A 101 5.83 -4.72 1.04
N ARG A 102 6.43 -3.72 0.41
CA ARG A 102 7.85 -3.37 0.58
C ARG A 102 7.98 -1.92 0.97
N GLU A 103 8.87 -1.66 1.92
CA GLU A 103 9.23 -0.29 2.28
C GLU A 103 10.00 0.38 1.14
N VAL A 104 9.54 1.56 0.77
CA VAL A 104 10.14 2.42 -0.25
C VAL A 104 10.91 3.55 0.41
N ALA A 105 10.34 4.13 1.46
CA ALA A 105 10.97 5.15 2.27
C ALA A 105 10.57 4.96 3.74
N PRO A 106 11.50 5.22 4.69
CA PRO A 106 11.21 5.06 6.11
C PRO A 106 10.20 6.09 6.63
N THR A 107 10.08 7.24 5.95
CA THR A 107 9.04 8.26 6.20
C THR A 107 8.61 8.94 4.91
N PHE A 108 7.44 9.59 4.92
CA PHE A 108 6.92 10.34 3.79
C PHE A 108 7.80 11.54 3.47
N SER A 109 8.26 12.26 4.48
CA SER A 109 9.19 13.38 4.33
C SER A 109 10.52 12.93 3.70
N ALA A 110 11.01 11.75 4.04
CA ALA A 110 12.20 11.18 3.41
C ALA A 110 11.98 10.87 1.92
N LEU A 111 10.78 10.41 1.53
CA LEU A 111 10.42 10.26 0.13
C LEU A 111 10.41 11.62 -0.58
N VAL A 112 9.68 12.60 -0.06
CA VAL A 112 9.59 13.95 -0.64
C VAL A 112 10.97 14.56 -0.86
N ALA A 113 11.84 14.50 0.15
CA ALA A 113 13.21 15.00 0.04
C ALA A 113 14.06 14.26 -1.01
N ALA A 114 13.84 12.95 -1.20
CA ALA A 114 14.55 12.17 -2.20
C ALA A 114 14.12 12.49 -3.65
N PHE A 115 12.90 12.99 -3.83
CA PHE A 115 12.33 13.34 -5.15
C PHE A 115 12.30 14.85 -5.42
N ASP A 116 12.79 15.68 -4.49
CA ASP A 116 12.77 17.15 -4.57
C ASP A 116 11.37 17.72 -4.86
N LEU A 117 10.36 17.15 -4.18
CA LEU A 117 8.94 17.52 -4.29
C LEU A 117 8.54 18.63 -3.31
#